data_AF-A0A6U2DXI0-F1
#
_entry.id   AF-A0A6U2DXI0-F1
#
_cell.length_a   1.000
_cell.length_b   1.000
_cell.length_c   1.000
_cell.angle_alpha   90.00
_cell.angle_beta   90.00
_cell.angle_gamma   90.00
#
_symmetry.space_group_name_H-M   'P 1'
#
loop_
_entity.id
_entity.type
_entity.pdbx_description
1 polymer ?
#
loop_
_entity_poly.entity_id
_entity_poly.type
_entity_poly.pdbx_seq_one_letter_code
_entity_poly.pdbx_strand_id
1 'polypeptide(L)'
;MASVVASLSVPARVRAGRAAVRAAPPAKTAAVKPAPRRAPARDIAVRAAAGDSCELDNFQRVSVLAEALPYLQRFAGQTVVVKYGGAAMTDESLKDRVIKDLVLLSTVGIRPILVHGGGPEINGWLKKVGIEPKFLNGLRVTDAATMEIVEMVLVGKVNKSLVSLINCAGGRAVGMCGKDGNTLRGKIKNPELGFVGDVTSVDTAVLSQLVSSGHIPVVATVAMDESGQALNVNADTAAGEIAASIGAAKLILMTDVPGVCTDKDDPGTLIRELTINESRDLVGDGVIAGGMIPKVECCVKSIAQGVKSAHIIDGRAPHSLLLEILTDEGAGTMITG
;
A
#
# COMPACT_ATOMS: atom_id res chain seq x y z
N MET A 1 -33.52 57.36 22.58
CA MET A 1 -33.04 56.86 23.89
C MET A 1 -31.53 56.71 23.82
N ALA A 2 -30.88 56.95 24.95
CA ALA A 2 -29.52 57.47 25.10
C ALA A 2 -28.37 56.56 24.60
N SER A 3 -27.35 57.26 24.09
CA SER A 3 -25.95 56.85 23.94
C SER A 3 -25.32 56.57 25.31
N VAL A 4 -24.47 55.54 25.41
CA VAL A 4 -23.34 55.52 26.37
C VAL A 4 -22.13 54.88 25.72
N VAL A 5 -21.15 55.74 25.43
CA VAL A 5 -19.73 55.46 25.20
C VAL A 5 -19.07 55.30 26.57
N ALA A 6 -18.16 54.34 26.73
CA ALA A 6 -17.22 54.33 27.86
C ALA A 6 -15.82 53.97 27.37
N SER A 7 -14.89 54.84 27.74
CA SER A 7 -13.49 54.93 27.34
C SER A 7 -12.56 54.75 28.54
N LEU A 8 -11.28 54.45 28.26
CA LEU A 8 -10.07 54.63 29.11
C LEU A 8 -9.87 53.54 30.20
N SER A 9 -8.66 53.07 30.55
CA SER A 9 -7.29 53.57 30.36
C SER A 9 -6.25 52.48 30.73
N VAL A 10 -5.08 52.56 30.09
CA VAL A 10 -3.81 51.86 30.42
C VAL A 10 -3.09 52.54 31.59
N PRO A 11 -2.29 51.81 32.38
CA PRO A 11 -1.04 52.37 32.90
C PRO A 11 0.20 51.49 32.67
N ALA A 12 1.33 52.15 32.84
CA ALA A 12 2.62 51.91 32.20
C ALA A 12 3.61 51.01 32.95
N ARG A 13 4.65 50.65 32.19
CA ARG A 13 5.92 49.98 32.51
C ARG A 13 6.61 50.41 33.81
N VAL A 14 7.31 49.46 34.43
CA VAL A 14 8.53 49.70 35.23
C VAL A 14 9.63 48.72 34.80
N ARG A 15 10.84 49.27 34.57
CA ARG A 15 12.11 48.61 34.22
C ARG A 15 13.02 48.63 35.47
N ALA A 16 13.73 47.54 35.75
CA ALA A 16 15.05 47.46 36.40
C ALA A 16 15.36 45.96 36.64
N GLY A 17 16.56 45.40 36.56
CA GLY A 17 17.91 45.91 36.30
C GLY A 17 18.84 44.69 36.12
N ARG A 18 19.96 44.89 35.41
CA ARG A 18 21.04 43.90 35.26
C ARG A 18 21.85 43.79 36.55
N ALA A 19 22.23 42.58 36.95
CA ALA A 19 23.37 42.34 37.82
C ALA A 19 24.20 41.17 37.25
N ALA A 20 25.46 41.46 36.95
CA ALA A 20 26.50 40.51 36.60
C ALA A 20 27.11 39.91 37.88
N VAL A 21 27.37 38.61 37.89
CA VAL A 21 28.22 37.96 38.91
C VAL A 21 29.19 36.99 38.23
N ARG A 22 30.40 36.99 38.78
CA ARG A 22 31.69 36.56 38.27
C ARG A 22 31.89 35.04 38.15
N ALA A 23 32.84 34.69 37.28
CA ALA A 23 33.44 33.38 37.07
C ALA A 23 34.31 32.90 38.24
N ALA A 24 34.43 31.57 38.37
CA ALA A 24 35.36 30.84 39.24
C ALA A 24 36.14 29.77 38.41
N PRO A 25 37.34 29.34 38.86
CA PRO A 25 38.46 28.89 38.01
C PRO A 25 38.46 27.37 37.68
N PRO A 26 39.34 26.89 36.77
CA PRO A 26 39.19 25.58 36.12
C PRO A 26 39.76 24.43 36.95
N ALA A 27 39.07 23.28 36.91
CA ALA A 27 39.58 22.02 37.43
C ALA A 27 40.38 21.25 36.35
N LYS A 28 41.45 20.61 36.82
CA LYS A 28 42.56 20.03 36.07
C LYS A 28 42.18 18.79 35.24
N THR A 29 42.84 18.68 34.09
CA THR A 29 42.86 17.57 33.14
C THR A 29 43.44 16.28 33.73
N ALA A 30 42.76 15.15 33.50
CA ALA A 30 43.36 13.82 33.55
C ALA A 30 43.25 13.20 32.14
N ALA A 31 44.41 12.87 31.56
CA ALA A 31 44.54 12.30 30.23
C ALA A 31 44.14 10.82 30.22
N VAL A 32 43.14 10.46 29.41
CA VAL A 32 42.79 9.07 29.09
C VAL A 32 43.32 8.76 27.69
N LYS A 33 44.15 7.73 27.58
CA LYS A 33 44.76 7.24 26.32
C LYS A 33 43.67 6.73 25.36
N PRO A 34 43.73 7.02 24.04
CA PRO A 34 42.78 6.45 23.10
C PRO A 34 43.13 5.00 22.76
N ALA A 35 42.12 4.13 22.80
CA ALA A 35 42.14 2.77 22.27
C ALA A 35 42.18 2.78 20.72
N PRO A 36 42.64 1.70 20.05
CA PRO A 36 42.92 1.71 18.62
C PRO A 36 41.64 1.87 17.78
N ARG A 37 41.75 2.68 16.72
CA ARG A 37 40.69 2.96 15.75
C ARG A 37 40.26 1.67 15.03
N ARG A 38 39.05 1.18 15.28
CA ARG A 38 38.33 0.31 14.33
C ARG A 38 37.96 1.14 13.10
N ALA A 39 38.18 0.58 11.92
CA ALA A 39 37.75 1.17 10.66
C ALA A 39 36.22 1.36 10.67
N PRO A 40 35.67 2.47 10.14
CA PRO A 40 34.23 2.65 10.10
C PRO A 40 33.64 1.65 9.10
N ALA A 41 32.73 0.81 9.60
CA ALA A 41 31.75 0.15 8.75
C ALA A 41 30.99 1.24 7.97
N ARG A 42 30.76 1.02 6.68
CA ARG A 42 29.95 1.93 5.86
C ARG A 42 28.50 1.80 6.30
N ASP A 43 28.10 2.60 7.28
CA ASP A 43 26.71 2.84 7.64
C ASP A 43 26.00 3.54 6.46
N ILE A 44 25.28 2.77 5.65
CA ILE A 44 24.22 3.34 4.80
C ILE A 44 22.94 3.28 5.62
N ALA A 45 22.84 4.18 6.59
CA ALA A 45 21.56 4.48 7.21
C ALA A 45 20.69 5.16 6.16
N VAL A 46 19.53 4.58 5.84
CA VAL A 46 18.46 5.24 5.10
C VAL A 46 18.00 6.43 5.94
N ARG A 47 18.65 7.57 5.73
CA ARG A 47 18.15 8.86 6.20
C ARG A 47 16.88 9.12 5.40
N ALA A 48 15.74 9.06 6.07
CA ALA A 48 14.55 9.79 5.64
C ALA A 48 14.93 11.28 5.65
N ALA A 49 15.46 11.76 4.53
CA ALA A 49 15.72 13.17 4.29
C ALA A 49 14.36 13.84 4.10
N ALA A 50 13.96 14.62 5.11
CA ALA A 50 12.98 15.67 4.92
C ALA A 50 13.47 16.58 3.77
N GLY A 51 12.72 16.61 2.67
CA GLY A 51 12.75 17.65 1.64
C GLY A 51 14.12 17.98 1.05
N ASP A 52 14.64 17.10 0.19
CA ASP A 52 15.65 17.47 -0.79
C ASP A 52 15.11 17.11 -2.17
N SER A 53 14.35 18.03 -2.78
CA SER A 53 13.94 17.87 -4.17
C SER A 53 15.19 18.03 -5.03
N CYS A 54 15.75 16.94 -5.53
CA CYS A 54 16.73 16.97 -6.60
C CYS A 54 16.07 17.64 -7.81
N GLU A 55 16.32 18.94 -8.00
CA GLU A 55 15.86 19.64 -9.19
C GLU A 55 16.69 19.18 -10.38
N LEU A 56 16.18 18.18 -11.09
CA LEU A 56 16.74 17.73 -12.36
C LEU A 56 16.55 18.84 -13.40
N ASP A 57 17.63 19.20 -14.11
CA ASP A 57 17.54 20.05 -15.29
C ASP A 57 16.83 19.32 -16.46
N ASN A 58 16.46 20.05 -17.51
CA ASN A 58 15.73 19.46 -18.63
C ASN A 58 16.51 18.35 -19.36
N PHE A 59 17.85 18.44 -19.45
CA PHE A 59 18.65 17.41 -20.08
C PHE A 59 18.72 16.15 -19.22
N GLN A 60 18.89 16.30 -17.91
CA GLN A 60 18.86 15.21 -16.95
C GLN A 60 17.50 14.51 -16.95
N ARG A 61 16.39 15.26 -16.96
CA ARG A 61 15.03 14.69 -17.09
C ARG A 61 14.87 13.84 -18.34
N VAL A 62 15.34 14.34 -19.48
CA VAL A 62 15.28 13.59 -20.75
C VAL A 62 16.18 12.36 -20.71
N SER A 63 17.38 12.45 -20.12
CA SER A 63 18.28 11.29 -19.95
C SER A 63 17.62 10.19 -19.11
N VAL A 64 17.05 10.54 -17.95
CA VAL A 64 16.36 9.59 -17.07
C VAL A 64 15.16 8.96 -17.78
N LEU A 65 14.37 9.74 -18.52
CA LEU A 65 13.25 9.19 -19.30
C LEU A 65 13.71 8.25 -20.41
N ALA A 66 14.85 8.51 -21.05
CA ALA A 66 15.43 7.64 -22.05
C ALA A 66 15.96 6.33 -21.43
N GLU A 67 16.58 6.40 -20.25
CA GLU A 67 17.07 5.24 -19.50
C GLU A 67 15.94 4.32 -19.02
N ALA A 68 14.72 4.83 -18.85
CA ALA A 68 13.55 4.02 -18.51
C ALA A 68 13.07 3.10 -19.66
N LEU A 69 13.50 3.35 -20.91
CA LEU A 69 12.99 2.67 -22.11
C LEU A 69 13.05 1.13 -22.03
N PRO A 70 14.13 0.47 -21.55
CA PRO A 70 14.19 -0.99 -21.47
C PRO A 70 13.12 -1.57 -20.53
N TYR A 71 12.83 -0.90 -19.41
CA TYR A 71 11.80 -1.32 -18.47
C TYR A 71 10.40 -1.19 -19.08
N LEU A 72 10.15 -0.07 -19.77
CA LEU A 72 8.89 0.16 -20.49
C LEU A 72 8.65 -0.90 -21.56
N GLN A 73 9.68 -1.23 -22.35
CA GLN A 73 9.60 -2.27 -23.37
C GLN A 73 9.38 -3.67 -22.78
N ARG A 74 10.02 -3.99 -21.64
CA ARG A 74 9.87 -5.28 -20.96
C ARG A 74 8.44 -5.55 -20.51
N PHE A 75 7.72 -4.52 -20.06
CA PHE A 75 6.37 -4.66 -19.50
C PHE A 75 5.26 -4.16 -20.43
N ALA A 76 5.58 -3.62 -21.61
CA ALA A 76 4.59 -3.21 -22.59
C ALA A 76 3.61 -4.35 -22.91
N GLY A 77 2.31 -4.07 -22.80
CA GLY A 77 1.22 -5.02 -23.01
C GLY A 77 1.05 -6.07 -21.91
N GLN A 78 1.93 -6.13 -20.90
CA GLN A 78 1.80 -7.05 -19.77
C GLN A 78 0.78 -6.54 -18.75
N THR A 79 0.03 -7.48 -18.16
CA THR A 79 -0.90 -7.19 -17.07
C THR A 79 -0.19 -7.18 -15.73
N VAL A 80 -0.46 -6.17 -14.91
CA VAL A 80 0.02 -6.05 -13.53
C VAL A 80 -1.18 -5.88 -12.61
N VAL A 81 -1.31 -6.76 -11.62
CA VAL A 81 -2.37 -6.66 -10.60
C VAL A 81 -1.78 -6.01 -9.36
N VAL A 82 -2.32 -4.86 -8.98
CA VAL A 82 -1.88 -4.08 -7.82
C VAL A 82 -2.96 -4.14 -6.76
N LYS A 83 -2.65 -4.78 -5.64
CA LYS A 83 -3.48 -4.68 -4.44
C LYS A 83 -3.11 -3.41 -3.70
N TYR A 84 -4.07 -2.52 -3.56
CA TYR A 84 -3.96 -1.27 -2.81
C TYR A 84 -4.73 -1.35 -1.49
N GLY A 85 -4.03 -1.17 -0.36
CA GLY A 85 -4.60 -1.27 0.98
C GLY A 85 -3.69 -0.73 2.08
N GLY A 86 -4.18 -0.72 3.32
CA GLY A 86 -3.41 -0.33 4.50
C GLY A 86 -3.24 1.20 4.64
N ALA A 87 -2.14 1.62 5.28
CA ALA A 87 -1.81 3.02 5.56
C ALA A 87 -1.73 3.89 4.28
N ALA A 88 -1.40 3.28 3.13
CA ALA A 88 -1.35 3.98 1.85
C ALA A 88 -2.72 4.56 1.43
N MET A 89 -3.84 4.03 1.94
CA MET A 89 -5.19 4.54 1.65
C MET A 89 -5.62 5.72 2.54
N THR A 90 -4.96 5.91 3.69
CA THR A 90 -5.37 6.92 4.68
C THR A 90 -4.71 8.27 4.48
N ASP A 91 -3.56 8.31 3.77
CA ASP A 91 -2.86 9.54 3.43
C ASP A 91 -3.24 9.99 2.02
N GLU A 92 -3.82 11.18 1.89
CA GLU A 92 -4.27 11.71 0.60
C GLU A 92 -3.11 11.99 -0.37
N SER A 93 -1.93 12.36 0.14
CA SER A 93 -0.75 12.61 -0.69
C SER A 93 -0.17 11.31 -1.26
N LEU A 94 -0.17 10.23 -0.47
CA LEU A 94 0.23 8.91 -0.94
C LEU A 94 -0.79 8.37 -1.95
N LYS A 95 -2.08 8.55 -1.68
CA LYS A 95 -3.16 8.17 -2.60
C LYS A 95 -2.99 8.83 -3.95
N ASP A 96 -2.79 10.15 -4.01
CA ASP A 96 -2.56 10.88 -5.26
C ASP A 96 -1.34 10.34 -6.05
N ARG A 97 -0.24 10.02 -5.37
CA ARG A 97 0.96 9.45 -5.99
C ARG A 97 0.70 8.07 -6.58
N VAL A 98 0.07 7.16 -5.84
CA VAL A 98 -0.27 5.81 -6.34
C VAL A 98 -1.20 5.87 -7.55
N ILE A 99 -2.17 6.80 -7.53
CA ILE A 99 -3.05 7.02 -8.67
C ILE A 99 -2.26 7.50 -9.90
N LYS A 100 -1.33 8.45 -9.74
CA LYS A 100 -0.48 8.92 -10.83
C LYS A 100 0.43 7.81 -11.37
N ASP A 101 0.95 6.95 -10.51
CA ASP A 101 1.75 5.79 -10.92
C ASP A 101 0.93 4.85 -11.80
N LEU A 102 -0.31 4.51 -11.39
CA LEU A 102 -1.21 3.66 -12.18
C LEU A 102 -1.52 4.27 -13.55
N VAL A 103 -1.79 5.58 -13.58
CA VAL A 103 -2.05 6.30 -14.84
C VAL A 103 -0.81 6.30 -15.73
N LEU A 104 0.39 6.51 -15.17
CA LEU A 104 1.63 6.45 -15.93
C LEU A 104 1.84 5.07 -16.54
N LEU A 105 1.71 4.00 -15.75
CA LEU A 105 1.82 2.61 -16.22
C LEU A 105 0.83 2.33 -17.36
N SER A 106 -0.43 2.74 -17.19
CA SER A 106 -1.43 2.59 -18.26
C SER A 106 -1.08 3.38 -19.51
N THR A 107 -0.53 4.58 -19.37
CA THR A 107 -0.16 5.47 -20.48
C THR A 107 0.99 4.91 -21.31
N VAL A 108 1.94 4.24 -20.67
CA VAL A 108 3.10 3.61 -21.32
C VAL A 108 2.81 2.19 -21.84
N GLY A 109 1.55 1.76 -21.81
CA GLY A 109 1.10 0.50 -22.40
C GLY A 109 1.14 -0.72 -21.47
N ILE A 110 1.51 -0.54 -20.20
CA ILE A 110 1.33 -1.58 -19.16
C ILE A 110 -0.16 -1.64 -18.81
N ARG A 111 -0.67 -2.80 -18.44
CA ARG A 111 -2.10 -3.03 -18.19
C ARG A 111 -2.38 -3.20 -16.68
N PRO A 112 -2.48 -2.10 -15.90
CA PRO A 112 -2.72 -2.20 -14.46
C PRO A 112 -4.18 -2.59 -14.17
N ILE A 113 -4.37 -3.48 -13.20
CA ILE A 113 -5.64 -3.76 -12.53
C ILE A 113 -5.47 -3.40 -11.06
N LEU A 114 -6.30 -2.50 -10.56
CA LEU A 114 -6.26 -2.08 -9.17
C LEU A 114 -7.28 -2.89 -8.36
N VAL A 115 -6.84 -3.66 -7.38
CA VAL A 115 -7.69 -4.39 -6.44
C VAL A 115 -7.61 -3.72 -5.09
N HIS A 116 -8.74 -3.46 -4.42
CA HIS A 116 -8.71 -2.73 -3.16
C HIS A 116 -9.61 -3.33 -2.08
N GLY A 117 -9.15 -3.18 -0.84
CA GLY A 117 -9.97 -3.37 0.36
C GLY A 117 -10.48 -2.03 0.90
N GLY A 118 -10.67 -1.95 2.21
CA GLY A 118 -11.12 -0.72 2.88
C GLY A 118 -11.43 -0.91 4.36
N GLY A 119 -10.63 -1.71 5.08
CA GLY A 119 -10.87 -2.05 6.49
C GLY A 119 -11.16 -0.86 7.41
N PRO A 120 -10.32 0.21 7.40
CA PRO A 120 -10.56 1.42 8.18
C PRO A 120 -11.88 2.14 7.83
N GLU A 121 -12.21 2.24 6.54
CA GLU A 121 -13.45 2.88 6.07
C GLU A 121 -14.68 2.10 6.52
N ILE A 122 -14.64 0.76 6.44
CA ILE A 122 -15.71 -0.11 6.95
C ILE A 122 -15.87 0.10 8.46
N ASN A 123 -14.78 0.08 9.23
CA ASN A 123 -14.82 0.32 10.68
C ASN A 123 -15.47 1.67 11.03
N GLY A 124 -15.13 2.72 10.26
CA GLY A 124 -15.70 4.05 10.43
C GLY A 124 -17.23 4.07 10.23
N TRP A 125 -17.73 3.34 9.23
CA TRP A 125 -19.17 3.24 8.99
C TRP A 125 -19.90 2.36 9.99
N LEU A 126 -19.34 1.19 10.35
CA LEU A 126 -19.89 0.33 11.40
C LEU A 126 -20.08 1.10 12.71
N LYS A 127 -19.07 1.89 13.11
CA LYS A 127 -19.15 2.74 14.30
C LYS A 127 -20.28 3.78 14.21
N LYS A 128 -20.52 4.38 13.03
CA LYS A 128 -21.59 5.36 12.83
C LYS A 128 -22.98 4.75 12.99
N VAL A 129 -23.15 3.47 12.66
CA VAL A 129 -24.43 2.75 12.80
C VAL A 129 -24.51 1.92 14.08
N GLY A 130 -23.55 2.08 15.00
CA GLY A 130 -23.55 1.41 16.30
C GLY A 130 -23.19 -0.08 16.27
N ILE A 131 -22.57 -0.58 15.19
CA ILE A 131 -22.09 -1.95 15.08
C ILE A 131 -20.60 -2.00 15.48
N GLU A 132 -20.26 -2.89 16.41
CA GLU A 132 -18.87 -3.09 16.84
C GLU A 132 -18.09 -3.99 15.85
N PRO A 133 -16.93 -3.54 15.32
CA PRO A 133 -16.09 -4.37 14.47
C PRO A 133 -15.52 -5.59 15.20
N LYS A 134 -15.74 -6.79 14.66
CA LYS A 134 -15.18 -8.04 15.20
C LYS A 134 -14.22 -8.68 14.20
N PHE A 135 -13.13 -9.25 14.72
CA PHE A 135 -12.11 -9.93 13.92
C PHE A 135 -11.76 -11.29 14.53
N LEU A 136 -11.52 -12.27 13.66
CA LEU A 136 -11.03 -13.60 14.02
C LEU A 136 -9.88 -13.95 13.06
N ASN A 137 -8.69 -14.19 13.60
CA ASN A 137 -7.47 -14.50 12.83
C ASN A 137 -7.17 -13.52 11.68
N GLY A 138 -7.39 -12.22 11.92
CA GLY A 138 -7.18 -11.16 10.92
C GLY A 138 -8.29 -10.99 9.89
N LEU A 139 -9.33 -11.83 9.91
CA LEU A 139 -10.52 -11.70 9.06
C LEU A 139 -11.67 -11.05 9.84
N ARG A 140 -12.42 -10.18 9.18
CA ARG A 140 -13.59 -9.53 9.78
C ARG A 140 -14.73 -10.52 9.89
N VAL A 141 -15.23 -10.78 11.10
CA VAL A 141 -16.50 -11.51 11.27
C VAL A 141 -17.61 -10.66 10.66
N THR A 142 -18.30 -11.20 9.66
CA THR A 142 -19.21 -10.46 8.80
C THR A 142 -20.58 -11.11 8.83
N ASP A 143 -21.47 -10.66 9.73
CA ASP A 143 -22.87 -11.05 9.72
C ASP A 143 -23.67 -10.32 8.62
N ALA A 144 -24.98 -10.54 8.53
CA ALA A 144 -25.80 -9.99 7.44
C ALA A 144 -25.79 -8.46 7.42
N ALA A 145 -25.96 -7.82 8.58
CA ALA A 145 -25.94 -6.37 8.72
C ALA A 145 -24.55 -5.81 8.38
N THR A 146 -23.49 -6.47 8.84
CA THR A 146 -22.11 -6.08 8.53
C THR A 146 -21.81 -6.23 7.04
N MET A 147 -22.32 -7.27 6.38
CA MET A 147 -22.12 -7.51 4.94
C MET A 147 -22.72 -6.38 4.10
N GLU A 148 -23.91 -5.90 4.45
CA GLU A 148 -24.54 -4.76 3.78
C GLU A 148 -23.66 -3.50 3.86
N ILE A 149 -23.11 -3.20 5.06
CA ILE A 149 -22.19 -2.08 5.25
C ILE A 149 -20.89 -2.30 4.46
N VAL A 150 -20.32 -3.50 4.49
CA VAL A 150 -19.10 -3.83 3.72
C VAL A 150 -19.33 -3.56 2.24
N GLU A 151 -20.44 -4.02 1.68
CA GLU A 151 -20.75 -3.83 0.27
C GLU A 151 -20.96 -2.35 -0.08
N MET A 152 -21.77 -1.63 0.68
CA MET A 152 -21.99 -0.19 0.46
C MET A 152 -20.69 0.61 0.53
N VAL A 153 -19.83 0.32 1.50
CA VAL A 153 -18.59 1.07 1.71
C VAL A 153 -17.55 0.73 0.65
N LEU A 154 -17.28 -0.55 0.39
CA LEU A 154 -16.25 -0.93 -0.57
C LEU A 154 -16.67 -0.57 -2.00
N VAL A 155 -17.88 -0.93 -2.42
CA VAL A 155 -18.34 -0.76 -3.80
C VAL A 155 -18.84 0.66 -4.06
N GLY A 156 -19.60 1.24 -3.14
CA GLY A 156 -20.22 2.55 -3.32
C GLY A 156 -19.28 3.72 -3.04
N LYS A 157 -18.49 3.65 -1.96
CA LYS A 157 -17.65 4.77 -1.52
C LYS A 157 -16.21 4.64 -1.99
N VAL A 158 -15.51 3.60 -1.53
CA VAL A 158 -14.06 3.47 -1.73
C VAL A 158 -13.74 3.28 -3.20
N ASN A 159 -14.41 2.34 -3.87
CA ASN A 159 -14.21 2.05 -5.29
C ASN A 159 -14.42 3.30 -6.16
N LYS A 160 -15.54 4.02 -5.96
CA LYS A 160 -15.87 5.20 -6.77
C LYS A 160 -14.98 6.39 -6.47
N SER A 161 -14.48 6.52 -5.24
CA SER A 161 -13.44 7.50 -4.92
C SER A 161 -12.16 7.23 -5.71
N LEU A 162 -11.67 5.97 -5.77
CA LEU A 162 -10.47 5.61 -6.54
C LEU A 162 -10.68 5.82 -8.04
N VAL A 163 -11.83 5.40 -8.58
CA VAL A 163 -12.19 5.65 -9.99
C VAL A 163 -12.17 7.14 -10.31
N SER A 164 -12.77 7.97 -9.45
CA SER A 164 -12.78 9.41 -9.63
C SER A 164 -11.36 9.99 -9.66
N LEU A 165 -10.48 9.55 -8.76
CA LEU A 165 -9.10 10.04 -8.71
C LEU A 165 -8.32 9.67 -9.96
N ILE A 166 -8.43 8.42 -10.44
CA ILE A 166 -7.79 7.98 -11.68
C ILE A 166 -8.27 8.82 -12.87
N ASN A 167 -9.57 9.05 -12.97
CA ASN A 167 -10.14 9.85 -14.06
C ASN A 167 -9.67 11.32 -13.98
N CYS A 168 -9.62 11.92 -12.79
CA CYS A 168 -9.08 13.27 -12.59
C CYS A 168 -7.59 13.37 -12.95
N ALA A 169 -6.83 12.29 -12.79
CA ALA A 169 -5.43 12.21 -13.18
C ALA A 169 -5.23 11.95 -14.69
N GLY A 170 -6.30 11.88 -15.49
CA GLY A 170 -6.25 11.66 -16.94
C GLY A 170 -6.28 10.20 -17.37
N GLY A 171 -6.43 9.27 -16.43
CA GLY A 171 -6.69 7.86 -16.72
C GLY A 171 -8.13 7.59 -17.11
N ARG A 172 -8.43 6.33 -17.44
CA ARG A 172 -9.79 5.86 -17.74
C ARG A 172 -10.11 4.66 -16.85
N ALA A 173 -10.65 4.91 -15.66
CA ALA A 173 -10.99 3.86 -14.72
C ALA A 173 -12.42 3.34 -14.87
N VAL A 174 -12.59 2.03 -14.70
CA VAL A 174 -13.89 1.38 -14.59
C VAL A 174 -13.95 0.64 -13.26
N GLY A 175 -14.84 1.11 -12.38
CA GLY A 175 -15.02 0.52 -11.05
C GLY A 175 -16.04 -0.61 -11.06
N MET A 176 -15.66 -1.75 -10.52
CA MET A 176 -16.46 -2.97 -10.45
C MET A 176 -16.22 -3.75 -9.16
N CYS A 177 -17.02 -4.77 -8.91
CA CYS A 177 -16.85 -5.79 -7.89
C CYS A 177 -16.99 -7.19 -8.51
N GLY A 178 -16.94 -8.22 -7.68
CA GLY A 178 -17.08 -9.62 -8.11
C GLY A 178 -18.41 -9.98 -8.76
N LYS A 179 -19.49 -9.24 -8.43
CA LYS A 179 -20.83 -9.48 -8.99
C LYS A 179 -20.90 -9.03 -10.46
N ASP A 180 -20.17 -7.99 -10.82
CA ASP A 180 -20.19 -7.42 -12.15
C ASP A 180 -19.58 -8.41 -13.15
N GLY A 181 -20.38 -8.83 -14.13
CA GLY A 181 -19.96 -9.83 -15.12
C GLY A 181 -19.62 -11.21 -14.55
N ASN A 182 -20.04 -11.52 -13.31
CA ASN A 182 -19.64 -12.72 -12.58
C ASN A 182 -18.13 -12.86 -12.34
N THR A 183 -17.41 -11.73 -12.24
CA THR A 183 -15.94 -11.68 -12.17
C THR A 183 -15.37 -12.48 -10.98
N LEU A 184 -15.96 -12.42 -9.79
CA LEU A 184 -15.52 -13.19 -8.62
C LEU A 184 -16.66 -13.98 -8.01
N ARG A 185 -16.52 -15.30 -8.03
CA ARG A 185 -17.38 -16.22 -7.28
C ARG A 185 -16.64 -16.76 -6.07
N GLY A 186 -17.42 -17.06 -5.03
CA GLY A 186 -16.86 -17.65 -3.83
C GLY A 186 -17.86 -18.53 -3.09
N LYS A 187 -17.38 -19.07 -1.98
CA LYS A 187 -18.18 -19.78 -0.99
C LYS A 187 -17.83 -19.27 0.41
N ILE A 188 -18.69 -19.52 1.39
CA ILE A 188 -18.38 -19.21 2.79
C ILE A 188 -17.10 -19.95 3.19
N LYS A 189 -16.11 -19.20 3.69
CA LYS A 189 -14.79 -19.72 4.08
C LYS A 189 -14.87 -20.52 5.38
N ASN A 190 -15.57 -19.98 6.36
CA ASN A 190 -15.82 -20.61 7.66
C ASN A 190 -17.16 -20.09 8.19
N PRO A 191 -18.12 -20.96 8.58
CA PRO A 191 -19.39 -20.55 9.19
C PRO A 191 -19.25 -19.57 10.37
N GLU A 192 -18.19 -19.69 11.17
CA GLU A 192 -17.92 -18.80 12.32
C GLU A 192 -17.63 -17.35 11.90
N LEU A 193 -17.18 -17.14 10.66
CA LEU A 193 -16.90 -15.82 10.11
C LEU A 193 -18.12 -15.16 9.46
N GLY A 194 -19.24 -15.88 9.32
CA GLY A 194 -20.42 -15.43 8.58
C GLY A 194 -20.16 -15.35 7.08
N PHE A 195 -20.52 -14.24 6.44
CA PHE A 195 -20.40 -13.99 4.99
C PHE A 195 -18.97 -13.67 4.53
N VAL A 196 -17.95 -14.23 5.17
CA VAL A 196 -16.58 -14.16 4.67
C VAL A 196 -16.38 -15.20 3.59
N GLY A 197 -15.93 -14.76 2.42
CA GLY A 197 -15.78 -15.60 1.24
C GLY A 197 -14.35 -16.12 1.03
N ASP A 198 -14.26 -17.33 0.49
CA ASP A 198 -13.09 -17.85 -0.21
C ASP A 198 -13.41 -17.88 -1.71
N VAL A 199 -12.47 -17.44 -2.55
CA VAL A 199 -12.67 -17.38 -4.01
C VAL A 199 -12.67 -18.79 -4.58
N THR A 200 -13.69 -19.13 -5.35
CA THR A 200 -13.83 -20.44 -6.01
C THR A 200 -13.55 -20.36 -7.50
N SER A 201 -13.85 -19.23 -8.14
CA SER A 201 -13.53 -19.00 -9.55
C SER A 201 -13.45 -17.51 -9.86
N VAL A 202 -12.63 -17.14 -10.83
CA VAL A 202 -12.55 -15.80 -11.40
C VAL A 202 -12.86 -15.86 -12.89
N ASP A 203 -13.89 -15.13 -13.34
CA ASP A 203 -14.14 -14.91 -14.76
C ASP A 203 -13.42 -13.62 -15.19
N THR A 204 -12.47 -13.75 -16.10
CA THR A 204 -11.62 -12.64 -16.54
C THR A 204 -12.14 -11.92 -17.77
N ALA A 205 -13.25 -12.36 -18.39
CA ALA A 205 -13.71 -11.83 -19.67
C ALA A 205 -13.86 -10.30 -19.66
N VAL A 206 -14.54 -9.76 -18.64
CA VAL A 206 -14.72 -8.30 -18.48
C VAL A 206 -13.39 -7.60 -18.20
N LEU A 207 -12.56 -8.16 -17.32
CA LEU A 207 -11.25 -7.59 -17.00
C LEU A 207 -10.36 -7.51 -18.25
N SER A 208 -10.28 -8.59 -19.03
CA SER A 208 -9.50 -8.68 -20.26
C SER A 208 -9.94 -7.66 -21.31
N GLN A 209 -11.26 -7.44 -21.47
CA GLN A 209 -11.78 -6.41 -22.39
C GLN A 209 -11.44 -4.99 -21.94
N LEU A 210 -11.54 -4.71 -20.64
CA LEU A 210 -11.21 -3.40 -20.09
C LEU A 210 -9.71 -3.08 -20.25
N VAL A 211 -8.82 -3.99 -19.85
CA VAL A 211 -7.38 -3.73 -19.96
C VAL A 211 -6.89 -3.68 -21.39
N SER A 212 -7.47 -4.46 -22.31
CA SER A 212 -7.10 -4.42 -23.74
C SER A 212 -7.56 -3.14 -24.44
N SER A 213 -8.63 -2.50 -23.96
CA SER A 213 -9.09 -1.19 -24.43
C SER A 213 -8.42 0.00 -23.75
N GLY A 214 -7.44 -0.26 -22.87
CA GLY A 214 -6.67 0.76 -22.14
C GLY A 214 -7.47 1.44 -21.02
N HIS A 215 -8.45 0.74 -20.44
CA HIS A 215 -9.06 1.12 -19.18
C HIS A 215 -8.27 0.51 -18.02
N ILE A 216 -8.37 1.14 -16.84
CA ILE A 216 -7.84 0.63 -15.57
C ILE A 216 -9.02 0.06 -14.76
N PRO A 217 -9.19 -1.26 -14.68
CA PRO A 217 -10.20 -1.85 -13.81
C PRO A 217 -9.87 -1.58 -12.35
N VAL A 218 -10.86 -1.14 -11.58
CA VAL A 218 -10.77 -0.94 -10.13
C VAL A 218 -11.74 -1.91 -9.47
N VAL A 219 -11.21 -2.97 -8.86
CA VAL A 219 -12.00 -4.10 -8.34
C VAL A 219 -12.12 -4.02 -6.81
N ALA A 220 -13.35 -3.83 -6.34
CA ALA A 220 -13.72 -3.97 -4.93
C ALA A 220 -13.87 -5.46 -4.56
N THR A 221 -13.41 -5.84 -3.37
CA THR A 221 -13.26 -7.26 -2.98
C THR A 221 -14.53 -7.85 -2.35
N VAL A 222 -15.66 -7.63 -3.01
CA VAL A 222 -16.95 -8.25 -2.72
C VAL A 222 -17.27 -9.24 -3.84
N ALA A 223 -17.37 -10.52 -3.50
CA ALA A 223 -17.74 -11.59 -4.42
C ALA A 223 -19.22 -11.97 -4.23
N MET A 224 -19.70 -12.96 -5.00
CA MET A 224 -20.98 -13.61 -4.72
C MET A 224 -20.88 -15.13 -4.75
N ASP A 225 -21.76 -15.79 -4.02
CA ASP A 225 -21.95 -17.24 -4.13
C ASP A 225 -22.87 -17.62 -5.31
N GLU A 226 -23.21 -18.90 -5.41
CA GLU A 226 -24.08 -19.45 -6.47
C GLU A 226 -25.52 -18.89 -6.41
N SER A 227 -25.99 -18.44 -5.25
CA SER A 227 -27.31 -17.85 -5.05
C SER A 227 -27.36 -16.34 -5.29
N GLY A 228 -26.19 -15.70 -5.49
CA GLY A 228 -26.05 -14.25 -5.60
C GLY A 228 -25.84 -13.55 -4.25
N GLN A 229 -25.69 -14.29 -3.15
CA GLN A 229 -25.39 -13.71 -1.84
C GLN A 229 -23.98 -13.12 -1.84
N ALA A 230 -23.87 -11.89 -1.34
CA ALA A 230 -22.60 -11.17 -1.25
C ALA A 230 -21.65 -11.83 -0.24
N LEU A 231 -20.36 -11.87 -0.58
CA LEU A 231 -19.30 -12.37 0.29
C LEU A 231 -18.18 -11.33 0.42
N ASN A 232 -17.74 -11.09 1.65
CA ASN A 232 -16.59 -10.26 1.99
C ASN A 232 -15.30 -11.08 1.79
N VAL A 233 -14.52 -10.76 0.77
CA VAL A 233 -13.29 -11.48 0.42
C VAL A 233 -12.07 -10.66 0.85
N ASN A 234 -11.06 -11.35 1.40
CA ASN A 234 -9.78 -10.72 1.71
C ASN A 234 -9.14 -10.14 0.43
N ALA A 235 -8.71 -8.88 0.49
CA ALA A 235 -8.22 -8.17 -0.69
C ALA A 235 -6.89 -8.72 -1.25
N ASP A 236 -6.01 -9.23 -0.39
CA ASP A 236 -4.77 -9.87 -0.84
C ASP A 236 -5.12 -11.16 -1.59
N THR A 237 -6.01 -12.00 -1.04
CA THR A 237 -6.51 -13.23 -1.69
C THR A 237 -7.18 -12.93 -3.04
N ALA A 238 -8.12 -11.99 -3.08
CA ALA A 238 -8.80 -11.62 -4.32
C ALA A 238 -7.82 -11.14 -5.40
N ALA A 239 -6.81 -10.32 -5.02
CA ALA A 239 -5.79 -9.88 -5.96
C ALA A 239 -4.95 -11.03 -6.50
N GLY A 240 -4.57 -11.97 -5.64
CA GLY A 240 -3.82 -13.17 -6.05
C GLY A 240 -4.59 -14.04 -7.05
N GLU A 241 -5.86 -14.33 -6.76
CA GLU A 241 -6.70 -15.15 -7.65
C GLU A 241 -7.00 -14.44 -8.98
N ILE A 242 -7.20 -13.11 -8.97
CA ILE A 242 -7.32 -12.31 -10.20
C ILE A 242 -6.01 -12.38 -11.01
N ALA A 243 -4.87 -12.20 -10.35
CA ALA A 243 -3.56 -12.24 -11.00
C ALA A 243 -3.28 -13.60 -11.65
N ALA A 244 -3.56 -14.68 -10.93
CA ALA A 244 -3.44 -16.04 -11.45
C ALA A 244 -4.37 -16.25 -12.66
N SER A 245 -5.65 -15.93 -12.52
CA SER A 245 -6.66 -16.21 -13.54
C SER A 245 -6.49 -15.40 -14.82
N ILE A 246 -5.94 -14.18 -14.73
CA ILE A 246 -5.69 -13.32 -15.90
C ILE A 246 -4.31 -13.52 -16.51
N GLY A 247 -3.46 -14.38 -15.93
CA GLY A 247 -2.08 -14.60 -16.37
C GLY A 247 -1.22 -13.35 -16.22
N ALA A 248 -1.32 -12.67 -15.07
CA ALA A 248 -0.57 -11.44 -14.81
C ALA A 248 0.95 -11.68 -14.77
N ALA A 249 1.72 -10.70 -15.26
CA ALA A 249 3.17 -10.73 -15.18
C ALA A 249 3.68 -10.43 -13.77
N LYS A 250 2.98 -9.56 -13.04
CA LYS A 250 3.28 -9.21 -11.65
C LYS A 250 2.01 -9.14 -10.82
N LEU A 251 2.05 -9.72 -9.62
CA LEU A 251 1.17 -9.38 -8.50
C LEU A 251 1.93 -8.44 -7.56
N ILE A 252 1.38 -7.30 -7.21
CA ILE A 252 2.02 -6.33 -6.30
C ILE A 252 1.08 -6.08 -5.13
N LEU A 253 1.51 -6.44 -3.92
CA LEU A 253 0.81 -6.18 -2.67
C LEU A 253 1.41 -4.95 -2.00
N MET A 254 0.71 -3.81 -2.06
CA MET A 254 1.10 -2.61 -1.33
C MET A 254 0.71 -2.76 0.14
N THR A 255 1.72 -2.68 1.02
CA THR A 255 1.55 -2.88 2.46
C THR A 255 2.12 -1.70 3.25
N ASP A 256 2.04 -1.76 4.58
CA ASP A 256 2.53 -0.77 5.54
C ASP A 256 3.92 -1.10 6.13
N VAL A 257 4.63 -2.04 5.51
CA VAL A 257 5.98 -2.47 5.87
C VAL A 257 6.90 -2.49 4.63
N PRO A 258 8.23 -2.41 4.80
CA PRO A 258 9.18 -2.43 3.68
C PRO A 258 9.09 -3.66 2.76
N GLY A 259 8.74 -4.81 3.33
CA GLY A 259 8.74 -6.12 2.69
C GLY A 259 8.89 -7.21 3.74
N VAL A 260 9.54 -8.31 3.38
CA VAL A 260 9.95 -9.37 4.31
C VAL A 260 11.33 -9.03 4.87
N CYS A 261 11.44 -8.91 6.19
CA CYS A 261 12.70 -8.65 6.90
C CYS A 261 13.09 -9.88 7.72
N THR A 262 14.39 -10.18 7.83
CA THR A 262 14.85 -11.25 8.75
C THR A 262 14.70 -10.86 10.21
N ASP A 263 14.83 -9.57 10.52
CA ASP A 263 14.41 -8.95 11.78
C ASP A 263 13.28 -7.96 11.51
N LYS A 264 12.10 -8.25 12.05
CA LYS A 264 10.90 -7.40 11.88
C LYS A 264 11.08 -5.98 12.42
N ASP A 265 11.99 -5.79 13.38
CA ASP A 265 12.22 -4.52 14.06
C ASP A 265 13.38 -3.73 13.42
N ASP A 266 14.10 -4.33 12.45
CA ASP A 266 15.15 -3.68 11.67
C ASP A 266 14.86 -3.68 10.15
N PRO A 267 14.39 -2.56 9.58
CA PRO A 267 14.19 -2.39 8.14
C PRO A 267 15.45 -2.63 7.28
N GLY A 268 16.65 -2.52 7.87
CA GLY A 268 17.92 -2.80 7.19
C GLY A 268 18.10 -4.28 6.83
N THR A 269 17.26 -5.15 7.37
CA THR A 269 17.27 -6.59 7.12
C THR A 269 16.28 -7.05 6.05
N LEU A 270 15.80 -6.12 5.22
CA LEU A 270 14.92 -6.39 4.09
C LEU A 270 15.54 -7.42 3.14
N ILE A 271 14.81 -8.50 2.90
CA ILE A 271 15.12 -9.49 1.88
C ILE A 271 14.55 -9.01 0.56
N ARG A 272 15.40 -8.81 -0.45
CA ARG A 272 14.97 -8.28 -1.76
C ARG A 272 14.34 -9.31 -2.66
N GLU A 273 14.81 -10.55 -2.60
CA GLU A 273 14.31 -11.64 -3.42
C GLU A 273 14.19 -12.92 -2.59
N LEU A 274 13.10 -13.65 -2.83
CA LEU A 274 12.82 -14.96 -2.25
C LEU A 274 12.29 -15.90 -3.32
N THR A 275 12.72 -17.15 -3.29
CA THR A 275 12.04 -18.24 -3.99
C THR A 275 10.83 -18.72 -3.17
N ILE A 276 9.95 -19.49 -3.80
CA ILE A 276 8.86 -20.19 -3.10
C ILE A 276 9.39 -21.06 -1.93
N ASN A 277 10.53 -21.74 -2.12
CA ASN A 277 11.07 -22.64 -1.10
C ASN A 277 11.63 -21.86 0.08
N GLU A 278 12.44 -20.83 -0.17
CA GLU A 278 12.96 -19.94 0.89
C GLU A 278 11.81 -19.27 1.65
N SER A 279 10.75 -18.88 0.95
CA SER A 279 9.55 -18.32 1.59
C SER A 279 8.90 -19.31 2.57
N ARG A 280 8.86 -20.61 2.24
CA ARG A 280 8.31 -21.65 3.13
C ARG A 280 9.24 -21.92 4.31
N ASP A 281 10.54 -21.97 4.07
CA ASP A 281 11.54 -22.20 5.11
C ASP A 281 11.49 -21.06 6.15
N LEU A 282 11.42 -19.81 5.70
CA LEU A 282 11.31 -18.64 6.59
C LEU A 282 9.99 -18.61 7.39
N VAL A 283 8.90 -19.19 6.87
CA VAL A 283 7.67 -19.41 7.64
C VAL A 283 7.87 -20.49 8.69
N GLY A 284 8.51 -21.61 8.32
CA GLY A 284 8.83 -22.73 9.23
C GLY A 284 9.76 -22.34 10.37
N ASP A 285 10.74 -21.48 10.07
CA ASP A 285 11.72 -20.94 11.03
C ASP A 285 11.15 -19.82 11.91
N GLY A 286 9.92 -19.38 11.65
CA GLY A 286 9.23 -18.34 12.40
C GLY A 286 9.71 -16.91 12.14
N VAL A 287 10.56 -16.70 11.12
CA VAL A 287 11.00 -15.38 10.66
C VAL A 287 9.81 -14.62 10.07
N ILE A 288 9.06 -15.27 9.18
CA ILE A 288 7.81 -14.74 8.65
C ILE A 288 6.67 -15.11 9.61
N ALA A 289 6.14 -14.10 10.32
CA ALA A 289 5.12 -14.29 11.34
C ALA A 289 3.91 -13.37 11.19
N GLY A 290 2.83 -13.70 11.91
CA GLY A 290 1.65 -12.87 12.05
C GLY A 290 0.97 -12.55 10.71
N GLY A 291 0.70 -11.26 10.47
CA GLY A 291 0.00 -10.80 9.26
C GLY A 291 0.79 -10.93 7.96
N MET A 292 2.09 -11.26 8.03
CA MET A 292 2.91 -11.47 6.83
C MET A 292 2.71 -12.88 6.23
N ILE A 293 2.44 -13.89 7.05
CA ILE A 293 2.15 -15.27 6.61
C ILE A 293 1.08 -15.28 5.49
N PRO A 294 -0.14 -14.73 5.69
CA PRO A 294 -1.17 -14.80 4.64
C PRO A 294 -0.81 -14.03 3.37
N LYS A 295 0.09 -13.03 3.44
CA LYS A 295 0.58 -12.29 2.26
C LYS A 295 1.52 -13.15 1.43
N VAL A 296 2.49 -13.77 2.10
CA VAL A 296 3.47 -14.66 1.48
C VAL A 296 2.77 -15.89 0.90
N GLU A 297 1.82 -16.49 1.64
CA GLU A 297 1.01 -17.60 1.14
C GLU A 297 0.20 -17.22 -0.10
N CYS A 298 -0.38 -16.01 -0.14
CA CYS A 298 -1.07 -15.50 -1.32
C CYS A 298 -0.12 -15.36 -2.52
N CYS A 299 1.06 -14.78 -2.32
CA CYS A 299 2.09 -14.66 -3.34
C CYS A 299 2.52 -16.03 -3.90
N VAL A 300 2.87 -16.97 -3.01
CA VAL A 300 3.28 -18.34 -3.37
C VAL A 300 2.16 -19.04 -4.15
N LYS A 301 0.91 -18.95 -3.68
CA LYS A 301 -0.25 -19.54 -4.35
C LYS A 301 -0.47 -18.96 -5.75
N SER A 302 -0.27 -17.65 -5.92
CA SER A 302 -0.44 -16.97 -7.21
C SER A 302 0.65 -17.38 -8.20
N ILE A 303 1.90 -17.47 -7.74
CA ILE A 303 3.04 -17.90 -8.59
C ILE A 303 2.87 -19.35 -9.01
N ALA A 304 2.47 -20.23 -8.09
CA ALA A 304 2.21 -21.64 -8.38
C ALA A 304 1.11 -21.84 -9.45
N GLN A 305 0.24 -20.84 -9.65
CA GLN A 305 -0.81 -20.84 -10.69
C GLN A 305 -0.40 -20.12 -11.98
N GLY A 306 0.83 -19.62 -12.10
CA GLY A 306 1.38 -19.08 -13.34
C GLY A 306 1.67 -17.57 -13.34
N VAL A 307 1.49 -16.87 -12.23
CA VAL A 307 1.98 -15.49 -12.10
C VAL A 307 3.52 -15.49 -12.10
N LYS A 308 4.16 -14.68 -12.94
CA LYS A 308 5.63 -14.76 -13.12
C LYS A 308 6.42 -14.33 -11.87
N SER A 309 5.93 -13.32 -11.15
CA SER A 309 6.50 -12.87 -9.87
C SER A 309 5.45 -12.17 -9.02
N ALA A 310 5.59 -12.26 -7.70
CA ALA A 310 4.77 -11.52 -6.75
C ALA A 310 5.64 -10.61 -5.90
N HIS A 311 5.12 -9.46 -5.46
CA HIS A 311 5.90 -8.40 -4.83
C HIS A 311 5.18 -7.91 -3.59
N ILE A 312 5.89 -7.80 -2.47
CA ILE A 312 5.40 -7.17 -1.24
C ILE A 312 6.21 -5.91 -1.03
N ILE A 313 5.57 -4.74 -1.20
CA ILE A 313 6.26 -3.44 -1.24
C ILE A 313 5.69 -2.45 -0.23
N ASP A 314 6.51 -1.47 0.15
CA ASP A 314 6.07 -0.38 1.02
C ASP A 314 5.16 0.61 0.29
N GLY A 315 3.87 0.59 0.60
CA GLY A 315 2.90 1.54 0.08
C GLY A 315 3.04 2.96 0.65
N ARG A 316 3.90 3.17 1.67
CA ARG A 316 4.18 4.47 2.27
C ARG A 316 5.31 5.20 1.56
N ALA A 317 6.16 4.48 0.84
CA ALA A 317 7.25 5.07 0.07
C ALA A 317 6.68 5.79 -1.18
N PRO A 318 7.10 7.04 -1.45
CA PRO A 318 6.66 7.76 -2.64
C PRO A 318 7.03 7.00 -3.91
N HIS A 319 6.08 6.89 -4.84
CA HIS A 319 6.29 6.22 -6.13
C HIS A 319 6.77 4.78 -6.05
N SER A 320 6.45 4.06 -4.97
CA SER A 320 6.91 2.68 -4.76
C SER A 320 6.48 1.71 -5.86
N LEU A 321 5.33 1.98 -6.49
CA LEU A 321 4.86 1.19 -7.62
C LEU A 321 5.76 1.36 -8.86
N LEU A 322 6.20 2.59 -9.15
CA LEU A 322 7.13 2.86 -10.25
C LEU A 322 8.53 2.36 -9.93
N LEU A 323 8.99 2.54 -8.71
CA LEU A 323 10.28 1.99 -8.25
C LEU A 323 10.31 0.47 -8.45
N GLU A 324 9.24 -0.23 -8.10
CA GLU A 324 9.14 -1.69 -8.26
C GLU A 324 9.12 -2.18 -9.73
N ILE A 325 8.60 -1.38 -10.65
CA ILE A 325 8.45 -1.80 -12.05
C ILE A 325 9.58 -1.29 -12.94
N LEU A 326 10.13 -0.11 -12.65
CA LEU A 326 11.04 0.64 -13.51
C LEU A 326 12.46 0.75 -12.96
N THR A 327 12.81 -0.02 -11.94
CA THR A 327 14.19 -0.10 -11.42
C THR A 327 14.55 -1.55 -11.08
N ASP A 328 15.85 -1.83 -11.01
CA ASP A 328 16.37 -3.17 -10.66
C ASP A 328 16.33 -3.44 -9.14
N GLU A 329 16.48 -2.41 -8.30
CA GLU A 329 16.50 -2.57 -6.84
C GLU A 329 15.12 -2.92 -6.26
N GLY A 330 14.06 -2.48 -6.95
CA GLY A 330 12.68 -2.63 -6.51
C GLY A 330 12.35 -1.84 -5.24
N ALA A 331 11.11 -1.99 -4.77
CA ALA A 331 10.59 -1.25 -3.62
C ALA A 331 10.20 -2.15 -2.43
N GLY A 332 10.66 -3.40 -2.43
CA GLY A 332 10.39 -4.36 -1.35
C GLY A 332 10.96 -5.74 -1.64
N THR A 333 10.16 -6.77 -1.35
CA THR A 333 10.54 -8.18 -1.56
C THR A 333 9.83 -8.74 -2.77
N MET A 334 10.61 -9.21 -3.75
CA MET A 334 10.15 -10.00 -4.88
C MET A 334 10.14 -11.49 -4.50
N ILE A 335 9.08 -12.19 -4.88
CA ILE A 335 8.94 -13.64 -4.74
C ILE A 335 8.84 -14.26 -6.14
N THR A 336 9.65 -15.28 -6.39
CA THR A 336 9.74 -16.02 -7.66
C THR A 336 9.56 -17.53 -7.44
N GLY A 337 9.23 -18.24 -8.54
CA GLY A 337 8.91 -19.67 -8.55
C GLY A 337 10.12 -20.58 -8.38
#